data_AF-A0A2N2B1A6-F1
#
_entry.id   AF-A0A2N2B1A6-F1
#
_cell.length_a   1.000
_cell.length_b   1.000
_cell.length_c   1.000
_cell.angle_alpha   90.00
_cell.angle_beta   90.00
_cell.angle_gamma   90.00
#
_symmetry.space_group_name_H-M   'P 1'
#
loop_
_entity.id
_entity.type
_entity.pdbx_description
1 polymer ?
#
loop_
_entity_poly.entity_id
_entity_poly.type
_entity_poly.pdbx_seq_one_letter_code
_entity_poly.pdbx_strand_id
1 'polypeptide(L)'
;MNMRYEPEHFEFEFYHMPKNGIVHEEITKYSTWVSQNFATICKGGMTRELNSEWILRTYNATKMVMASTLLLNSAKYCIENNVLSTVPYLLYYAAFSSCRSLIYVAPLSGTKNLDGLMETTHSKVVNIIPDVVSHLNKPLSVEIKKQLYELQDERELFSYKFPASGLTKDPDFEGTVNLCGILVELAELTGRRVQHYIEKHFLSDELSRIIATKTWQVLDLDIISKLFIHQKKTVKDEGEILWIDEEDWHRVGYINRKVKYPCSIIFTMTEGMTEDFFGAWCTETIKEEDFNPDRDWNIIFPIP
;
A
#
# COMPACT_ATOMS: atom_id res chain seq x y z
N MET A 1 -21.69 -1.49 -14.91
CA MET A 1 -20.95 -1.63 -16.17
C MET A 1 -19.49 -1.53 -15.80
N ASN A 2 -18.75 -2.66 -15.83
CA ASN A 2 -17.37 -2.74 -15.35
C ASN A 2 -16.50 -1.80 -16.18
N MET A 3 -15.81 -0.86 -15.52
CA MET A 3 -14.89 0.06 -16.20
C MET A 3 -13.49 -0.55 -16.22
N ARG A 4 -12.99 -0.83 -17.41
CA ARG A 4 -11.57 -1.13 -17.64
C ARG A 4 -10.85 0.18 -17.96
N TYR A 5 -9.76 0.44 -17.25
CA TYR A 5 -8.95 1.64 -17.46
C TYR A 5 -7.72 1.30 -18.31
N GLU A 6 -7.30 2.22 -19.19
CA GLU A 6 -6.14 2.04 -20.07
C GLU A 6 -4.83 2.35 -19.32
N PRO A 7 -3.80 1.47 -19.36
CA PRO A 7 -3.69 0.27 -20.17
C PRO A 7 -4.53 -0.84 -19.53
N GLU A 8 -5.25 -1.63 -20.35
CA GLU A 8 -6.15 -2.66 -19.82
C GLU A 8 -5.51 -3.47 -18.69
N HIS A 9 -6.13 -3.40 -17.52
CA HIS A 9 -5.78 -4.19 -16.35
C HIS A 9 -6.56 -5.51 -16.38
N PHE A 10 -6.18 -6.42 -17.27
CA PHE A 10 -6.96 -7.65 -17.53
C PHE A 10 -7.22 -8.50 -16.29
N GLU A 11 -6.35 -8.41 -15.28
CA GLU A 11 -6.43 -9.19 -14.05
C GLU A 11 -6.96 -8.39 -12.83
N PHE A 12 -7.44 -7.16 -13.03
CA PHE A 12 -7.98 -6.35 -11.94
C PHE A 12 -9.25 -5.61 -12.35
N GLU A 13 -10.32 -5.81 -11.58
CA GLU A 13 -11.56 -5.06 -11.73
C GLU A 13 -11.65 -3.97 -10.66
N PHE A 14 -11.76 -2.72 -11.11
CA PHE A 14 -11.97 -1.58 -10.21
C PHE A 14 -13.44 -1.52 -9.78
N TYR A 15 -13.66 -1.38 -8.47
CA TYR A 15 -14.98 -1.34 -7.84
C TYR A 15 -15.23 0.00 -7.14
N HIS A 16 -14.33 0.41 -6.26
CA HIS A 16 -14.46 1.61 -5.44
C HIS A 16 -14.35 2.89 -6.26
N MET A 17 -13.42 3.01 -7.21
CA MET A 17 -13.31 4.18 -8.07
C MET A 17 -14.60 4.41 -8.90
N PRO A 18 -15.14 3.42 -9.65
CA PRO A 18 -16.43 3.55 -10.33
C PRO A 18 -17.60 3.86 -9.39
N LYS A 19 -17.66 3.21 -8.23
CA LYS A 19 -18.70 3.45 -7.21
C LYS A 19 -18.73 4.89 -6.73
N ASN A 20 -17.57 5.55 -6.72
CA ASN A 20 -17.42 6.97 -6.35
C ASN A 20 -17.46 7.92 -7.56
N GLY A 21 -17.97 7.46 -8.70
CA GLY A 21 -18.23 8.29 -9.87
C GLY A 21 -16.99 8.74 -10.64
N ILE A 22 -15.83 8.09 -10.43
CA ILE A 22 -14.60 8.41 -11.15
C ILE A 22 -14.69 7.93 -12.59
N VAL A 23 -14.59 8.88 -13.53
CA VAL A 23 -14.79 8.60 -14.96
C VAL A 23 -13.47 8.31 -15.67
N HIS A 24 -13.57 7.68 -16.84
CA HIS A 24 -12.39 7.26 -17.63
C HIS A 24 -11.42 8.43 -17.94
N GLU A 25 -11.94 9.62 -18.25
CA GLU A 25 -11.10 10.80 -18.55
C GLU A 25 -10.18 11.17 -17.38
N GLU A 26 -10.68 11.10 -16.14
CA GLU A 26 -9.90 11.39 -14.93
C GLU A 26 -8.78 10.37 -14.75
N ILE A 27 -9.07 9.11 -15.05
CA ILE A 27 -8.10 8.02 -14.98
C ILE A 27 -7.04 8.16 -16.08
N THR A 28 -7.41 8.54 -17.30
CA THR A 28 -6.45 8.82 -18.37
C THR A 28 -5.52 9.96 -17.99
N LYS A 29 -6.07 11.03 -17.41
CA LYS A 29 -5.30 12.19 -16.92
C LYS A 29 -4.34 11.78 -15.81
N TYR A 30 -4.81 11.06 -14.80
CA TYR A 30 -3.98 10.55 -13.72
C TYR A 30 -2.87 9.63 -14.24
N SER A 31 -3.21 8.68 -15.10
CA SER A 31 -2.26 7.73 -15.69
C SER A 31 -1.16 8.43 -16.50
N THR A 32 -1.52 9.50 -17.21
CA THR A 32 -0.56 10.36 -17.93
C THR A 32 0.39 11.04 -16.96
N TRP A 33 -0.13 11.60 -15.86
CA TRP A 33 0.69 12.20 -14.81
C TRP A 33 1.66 11.18 -14.19
N VAL A 34 1.21 9.96 -13.87
CA VAL A 34 2.07 8.89 -13.32
C VAL A 34 3.21 8.60 -14.30
N SER A 35 2.89 8.36 -15.58
CA SER A 35 3.91 8.03 -16.59
C SER A 35 4.90 9.18 -16.85
N GLN A 36 4.46 10.43 -16.85
CA GLN A 36 5.34 11.59 -17.04
C GLN A 36 6.33 11.76 -15.87
N ASN A 37 5.86 11.58 -14.63
CA ASN A 37 6.74 11.69 -13.47
C ASN A 37 7.69 10.49 -13.38
N PHE A 38 7.21 9.28 -13.67
CA PHE A 38 8.08 8.11 -13.70
C PHE A 38 9.12 8.18 -14.83
N ALA A 39 8.77 8.75 -15.98
CA ALA A 39 9.75 9.06 -17.03
C ALA A 39 10.86 10.00 -16.55
N THR A 40 10.53 10.95 -15.68
CA THR A 40 11.51 11.87 -15.08
C THR A 40 12.46 11.14 -14.14
N ILE A 41 11.95 10.20 -13.34
CA ILE A 41 12.75 9.32 -12.48
C ILE A 41 13.71 8.46 -13.33
N CYS A 42 13.22 7.92 -14.44
CA CYS A 42 14.00 7.07 -15.34
C CYS A 42 14.83 7.84 -16.40
N LYS A 43 15.00 9.17 -16.27
CA LYS A 43 15.69 9.99 -17.29
C LYS A 43 17.14 9.53 -17.55
N GLY A 44 17.81 8.97 -16.53
CA GLY A 44 19.15 8.38 -16.63
C GLY A 44 19.18 6.92 -17.09
N GLY A 45 18.03 6.33 -17.42
CA GLY A 45 17.86 4.89 -17.65
C GLY A 45 17.55 4.12 -16.37
N MET A 46 17.24 2.83 -16.52
CA MET A 46 17.07 1.91 -15.40
C MET A 46 18.43 1.44 -14.88
N THR A 47 18.63 1.54 -13.57
CA THR A 47 19.82 0.99 -12.87
C THR A 47 19.40 -0.13 -11.93
N ARG A 48 20.37 -0.90 -11.42
CA ARG A 48 20.10 -1.98 -10.45
C ARG A 48 19.48 -1.45 -9.16
N GLU A 49 19.97 -0.29 -8.73
CA GLU A 49 19.55 0.39 -7.51
C GLU A 49 18.12 0.88 -7.65
N LEU A 50 17.82 1.57 -8.76
CA LEU A 50 16.47 2.06 -9.03
C LEU A 50 15.47 0.90 -9.16
N ASN A 51 15.85 -0.16 -9.87
CA ASN A 51 15.01 -1.33 -10.03
C ASN A 51 14.70 -2.01 -8.69
N SER A 52 15.72 -2.21 -7.87
CA SER A 52 15.59 -2.84 -6.55
C SER A 52 14.73 -1.99 -5.62
N GLU A 53 14.96 -0.67 -5.59
CA GLU A 53 14.15 0.26 -4.81
C GLU A 53 12.66 0.20 -5.19
N TRP A 54 12.35 0.19 -6.49
CA TRP A 54 10.96 0.14 -6.93
C TRP A 54 10.29 -1.22 -6.73
N ILE A 55 11.04 -2.32 -6.79
CA ILE A 55 10.54 -3.64 -6.35
C ILE A 55 10.19 -3.60 -4.85
N LEU A 56 11.02 -2.95 -4.03
CA LEU A 56 10.73 -2.81 -2.60
C LEU A 56 9.52 -1.91 -2.33
N ARG A 57 9.32 -0.88 -3.14
CA ARG A 57 8.14 -0.02 -3.06
C ARG A 57 6.87 -0.81 -3.35
N THR A 58 6.83 -1.61 -4.42
CA THR A 58 5.63 -2.41 -4.74
C THR A 58 5.38 -3.52 -3.72
N TYR A 59 6.44 -4.16 -3.21
CA TYR A 59 6.33 -5.13 -2.12
C TYR A 59 5.76 -4.50 -0.84
N ASN A 60 6.30 -3.34 -0.41
CA ASN A 60 5.78 -2.64 0.77
C ASN A 60 4.35 -2.15 0.55
N ALA A 61 4.00 -1.68 -0.65
CA ALA A 61 2.63 -1.31 -0.97
C ALA A 61 1.68 -2.50 -0.80
N THR A 62 2.08 -3.69 -1.26
CA THR A 62 1.35 -4.95 -1.10
C THR A 62 1.13 -5.28 0.37
N LYS A 63 2.18 -5.20 1.21
CA LYS A 63 2.05 -5.37 2.67
C LYS A 63 1.09 -4.38 3.30
N MET A 64 1.08 -3.13 2.85
CA MET A 64 0.17 -2.11 3.37
C MET A 64 -1.30 -2.36 2.97
N VAL A 65 -1.56 -2.96 1.80
CA VAL A 65 -2.92 -3.41 1.40
C VAL A 65 -3.40 -4.54 2.32
N MET A 66 -2.57 -5.56 2.56
CA MET A 66 -2.92 -6.65 3.47
C MET A 66 -3.09 -6.16 4.91
N ALA A 67 -2.20 -5.27 5.38
CA ALA A 67 -2.32 -4.67 6.71
C ALA A 67 -3.63 -3.86 6.87
N SER A 68 -4.00 -3.07 5.86
CA SER A 68 -5.27 -2.34 5.87
C SER A 68 -6.47 -3.29 5.93
N THR A 69 -6.43 -4.38 5.17
CA THR A 69 -7.48 -5.41 5.14
C THR A 69 -7.62 -6.09 6.50
N LEU A 70 -6.51 -6.51 7.09
CA LEU A 70 -6.48 -7.11 8.43
C LEU A 70 -7.08 -6.16 9.47
N LEU A 71 -6.69 -4.88 9.46
CA LEU A 71 -7.18 -3.88 10.40
C LEU A 71 -8.67 -3.60 10.25
N LEU A 72 -9.22 -3.59 9.03
CA LEU A 72 -10.66 -3.47 8.80
C LEU A 72 -11.40 -4.71 9.31
N ASN A 73 -10.88 -5.92 9.06
CA ASN A 73 -11.48 -7.14 9.59
C ASN A 73 -11.45 -7.17 11.12
N SER A 74 -10.35 -6.73 11.74
CA SER A 74 -10.28 -6.56 13.19
C SER A 74 -11.27 -5.52 13.70
N ALA A 75 -11.44 -4.39 13.00
CA ALA A 75 -12.41 -3.37 13.37
C ALA A 75 -13.84 -3.90 13.32
N LYS A 76 -14.18 -4.63 12.24
CA LYS A 76 -15.47 -5.30 12.07
C LYS A 76 -15.74 -6.28 13.21
N TYR A 77 -14.78 -7.14 13.52
CA TYR A 77 -14.89 -8.06 14.66
C TYR A 77 -15.09 -7.33 15.99
N CYS A 78 -14.34 -6.25 16.24
CA CYS A 78 -14.51 -5.44 17.45
C CYS A 78 -15.89 -4.78 17.53
N ILE A 79 -16.44 -4.30 16.41
CA ILE A 79 -17.80 -3.74 16.34
C ILE A 79 -18.83 -4.85 16.63
N GLU A 80 -18.73 -6.00 15.97
CA GLU A 80 -19.64 -7.13 16.13
C GLU A 80 -19.64 -7.69 17.57
N ASN A 81 -18.51 -7.60 18.28
CA ASN A 81 -18.34 -8.08 19.66
C ASN A 81 -18.37 -6.97 20.71
N ASN A 82 -18.80 -5.75 20.35
CA ASN A 82 -18.94 -4.62 21.27
C ASN A 82 -17.63 -4.22 22.01
N VAL A 83 -16.48 -4.41 21.36
CA VAL A 83 -15.15 -3.96 21.82
C VAL A 83 -14.82 -2.62 21.17
N LEU A 84 -15.61 -1.59 21.49
CA LEU A 84 -15.59 -0.34 20.72
C LEU A 84 -14.40 0.60 21.00
N SER A 85 -13.72 0.43 22.13
CA SER A 85 -12.62 1.32 22.56
C SER A 85 -11.41 1.32 21.61
N THR A 86 -11.21 0.23 20.87
CA THR A 86 -10.08 0.07 19.93
C THR A 86 -10.45 0.48 18.50
N VAL A 87 -11.74 0.58 18.18
CA VAL A 87 -12.21 0.79 16.80
C VAL A 87 -11.64 2.07 16.16
N PRO A 88 -11.59 3.23 16.84
CA PRO A 88 -10.99 4.44 16.25
C PRO A 88 -9.54 4.25 15.80
N TYR A 89 -8.77 3.44 16.52
CA TYR A 89 -7.40 3.12 16.15
C TYR A 89 -7.34 2.24 14.91
N LEU A 90 -8.14 1.17 14.88
CA LEU A 90 -8.15 0.21 13.78
C LEU A 90 -8.58 0.90 12.47
N LEU A 91 -9.63 1.73 12.51
CA LEU A 91 -10.09 2.48 11.34
C LEU A 91 -9.04 3.48 10.85
N TYR A 92 -8.43 4.25 11.75
CA TYR A 92 -7.37 5.18 11.39
C TYR A 92 -6.16 4.47 10.77
N TYR A 93 -5.70 3.38 11.37
CA TYR A 93 -4.53 2.67 10.88
C TYR A 93 -4.80 1.89 9.59
N ALA A 94 -6.04 1.46 9.34
CA ALA A 94 -6.45 0.93 8.05
C ALA A 94 -6.29 2.01 6.96
N ALA A 95 -6.91 3.18 7.16
CA ALA A 95 -6.79 4.31 6.23
C ALA A 95 -5.33 4.77 6.06
N PHE A 96 -4.56 4.82 7.14
CA PHE A 96 -3.14 5.17 7.10
C PHE A 96 -2.31 4.16 6.29
N SER A 97 -2.58 2.85 6.44
CA SER A 97 -1.91 1.81 5.67
C SER A 97 -2.29 1.89 4.19
N SER A 98 -3.57 2.07 3.87
CA SER A 98 -4.04 2.34 2.50
C SER A 98 -3.40 3.59 1.89
N CYS A 99 -3.18 4.64 2.67
CA CYS A 99 -2.43 5.81 2.21
C CYS A 99 -0.97 5.46 1.90
N ARG A 100 -0.32 4.68 2.78
CA ARG A 100 1.07 4.27 2.56
C ARG A 100 1.23 3.42 1.30
N SER A 101 0.28 2.54 0.99
CA SER A 101 0.34 1.74 -0.24
C SER A 101 0.43 2.64 -1.47
N LEU A 102 -0.41 3.68 -1.56
CA LEU A 102 -0.37 4.66 -2.63
C LEU A 102 0.94 5.47 -2.65
N ILE A 103 1.40 5.93 -1.49
CA ILE A 103 2.66 6.71 -1.39
C ILE A 103 3.86 5.91 -1.88
N TYR A 104 3.92 4.62 -1.60
CA TYR A 104 5.03 3.77 -2.01
C TYR A 104 5.18 3.72 -3.53
N VAL A 105 4.07 3.63 -4.26
CA VAL A 105 4.06 3.48 -5.72
C VAL A 105 3.94 4.82 -6.47
N ALA A 106 3.56 5.90 -5.80
CA ALA A 106 3.43 7.21 -6.43
C ALA A 106 4.80 7.77 -6.87
N PRO A 107 4.97 8.13 -8.17
CA PRO A 107 6.21 8.73 -8.67
C PRO A 107 6.27 10.22 -8.31
N LEU A 108 6.34 10.56 -7.03
CA LEU A 108 6.37 11.94 -6.56
C LEU A 108 7.71 12.61 -6.86
N SER A 109 7.68 13.79 -7.48
CA SER A 109 8.88 14.62 -7.69
C SER A 109 9.43 15.06 -6.33
N GLY A 110 10.58 14.51 -5.94
CA GLY A 110 11.17 14.72 -4.62
C GLY A 110 10.92 13.58 -3.62
N THR A 111 10.41 12.42 -4.07
CA THR A 111 10.49 11.23 -3.21
C THR A 111 11.94 11.00 -2.84
N LYS A 112 12.20 11.03 -1.53
CA LYS A 112 13.44 10.52 -0.97
C LYS A 112 13.60 9.06 -1.42
N ASN A 113 14.83 8.56 -1.37
CA ASN A 113 15.10 7.12 -1.40
C ASN A 113 14.14 6.36 -0.45
N LEU A 114 14.01 5.05 -0.64
CA LEU A 114 13.12 4.18 0.14
C LEU A 114 13.10 4.48 1.65
N ASP A 115 14.25 4.81 2.25
CA ASP A 115 14.38 5.14 3.67
C ASP A 115 13.46 6.30 4.07
N GLY A 116 13.45 7.38 3.28
CA GLY A 116 12.60 8.52 3.56
C GLY A 116 11.10 8.26 3.36
N LEU A 117 10.74 7.24 2.58
CA LEU A 117 9.37 6.76 2.47
C LEU A 117 8.97 5.90 3.68
N MET A 118 9.86 5.06 4.18
CA MET A 118 9.64 4.24 5.37
C MET A 118 9.43 5.10 6.63
N GLU A 119 10.04 6.28 6.69
CA GLU A 119 9.93 7.26 7.78
C GLU A 119 8.76 8.28 7.61
N THR A 120 7.81 8.02 6.71
CA THR A 120 6.70 8.97 6.49
C THR A 120 5.82 9.09 7.73
N THR A 121 5.76 10.29 8.31
CA THR A 121 4.97 10.59 9.51
C THR A 121 3.48 10.73 9.20
N HIS A 122 2.62 10.57 10.21
CA HIS A 122 1.18 10.83 10.13
C HIS A 122 0.86 12.19 9.50
N SER A 123 1.53 13.25 9.95
CA SER A 123 1.37 14.61 9.41
C SER A 123 1.75 14.75 7.93
N LYS A 124 2.73 13.96 7.44
CA LYS A 124 3.11 13.97 6.02
C LYS A 124 2.05 13.28 5.17
N VAL A 125 1.51 12.15 5.64
CA VAL A 125 0.49 11.39 4.90
C VAL A 125 -0.73 12.25 4.58
N VAL A 126 -1.24 13.00 5.56
CA VAL A 126 -2.41 13.87 5.40
C VAL A 126 -2.19 15.01 4.39
N ASN A 127 -0.94 15.35 4.07
CA ASN A 127 -0.60 16.34 3.06
C ASN A 127 -0.31 15.73 1.69
N ILE A 128 0.46 14.64 1.64
CA ILE A 128 0.87 13.99 0.38
C ILE A 128 -0.33 13.35 -0.33
N ILE A 129 -1.23 12.70 0.40
CA ILE A 129 -2.34 11.95 -0.20
C ILE A 129 -3.30 12.86 -0.97
N PRO A 130 -3.81 13.96 -0.40
CA PRO A 130 -4.66 14.88 -1.15
C PRO A 130 -3.97 15.43 -2.40
N ASP A 131 -2.66 15.73 -2.34
CA ASP A 131 -1.92 16.21 -3.50
C ASP A 131 -1.90 15.17 -4.63
N VAL A 132 -1.62 13.90 -4.32
CA VAL A 132 -1.67 12.79 -5.30
C VAL A 132 -3.08 12.62 -5.86
N VAL A 133 -4.10 12.56 -4.99
CA VAL A 133 -5.50 12.36 -5.41
C VAL A 133 -6.00 13.53 -6.26
N SER A 134 -5.49 14.76 -6.05
CA SER A 134 -5.90 15.93 -6.83
C SER A 134 -5.56 15.83 -8.32
N HIS A 135 -4.56 15.02 -8.68
CA HIS A 135 -4.22 14.71 -10.07
C HIS A 135 -5.26 13.81 -10.74
N LEU A 136 -5.96 12.98 -9.95
CA LEU A 136 -7.12 12.21 -10.38
C LEU A 136 -8.37 13.10 -10.38
N ASN A 137 -8.83 13.49 -9.19
CA ASN A 137 -10.07 14.23 -8.99
C ASN A 137 -9.94 15.21 -7.81
N LYS A 138 -10.13 16.51 -8.08
CA LYS A 138 -9.97 17.57 -7.07
C LYS A 138 -11.05 17.53 -5.98
N PRO A 139 -12.35 17.44 -6.29
CA PRO A 139 -13.39 17.27 -5.26
C PRO A 139 -13.11 16.08 -4.31
N LEU A 140 -12.75 14.93 -4.86
CA LEU A 140 -12.41 13.73 -4.11
C LEU A 140 -11.20 13.97 -3.21
N SER A 141 -10.18 14.70 -3.67
CA SER A 141 -9.03 15.03 -2.83
C SER A 141 -9.39 15.83 -1.58
N VAL A 142 -10.39 16.71 -1.68
CA VAL A 142 -10.88 17.51 -0.54
C VAL A 142 -11.65 16.62 0.44
N GLU A 143 -12.49 15.73 -0.08
CA GLU A 143 -13.25 14.78 0.74
C GLU A 143 -12.34 13.80 1.47
N ILE A 144 -11.38 13.18 0.76
CA ILE A 144 -10.39 12.28 1.37
C ILE A 144 -9.59 13.01 2.44
N LYS A 145 -9.17 14.25 2.20
CA LYS A 145 -8.45 15.05 3.20
C LYS A 145 -9.28 15.22 4.48
N LYS A 146 -10.57 15.54 4.34
CA LYS A 146 -11.48 15.70 5.46
C LYS A 146 -11.62 14.40 6.26
N GLN A 147 -11.89 13.28 5.59
CA GLN A 147 -12.05 11.98 6.25
C GLN A 147 -10.77 11.53 6.99
N LEU A 148 -9.59 11.74 6.40
CA LEU A 148 -8.32 11.45 7.06
C LEU A 148 -8.11 12.28 8.33
N TYR A 149 -8.50 13.56 8.32
CA TYR A 149 -8.45 14.40 9.52
C TYR A 149 -9.42 13.92 10.60
N GLU A 150 -10.65 13.54 10.24
CA GLU A 150 -11.65 13.04 11.18
C GLU A 150 -11.18 11.73 11.84
N LEU A 151 -10.66 10.79 11.06
CA LEU A 151 -10.08 9.54 11.57
C LEU A 151 -8.87 9.80 12.49
N GLN A 152 -8.01 10.77 12.13
CA GLN A 152 -6.88 11.14 12.96
C GLN A 152 -7.34 11.74 14.29
N ASP A 153 -8.28 12.69 14.26
CA ASP A 153 -8.80 13.37 15.45
C ASP A 153 -9.48 12.36 16.40
N GLU A 154 -10.27 11.44 15.87
CA GLU A 154 -10.87 10.35 16.66
C GLU A 154 -9.82 9.46 17.32
N ARG A 155 -8.83 8.99 16.55
CA ARG A 155 -7.74 8.18 17.09
C ARG A 155 -6.98 8.94 18.17
N GLU A 156 -6.70 10.23 18.00
CA GLU A 156 -6.01 11.06 19.00
C GLU A 156 -6.85 11.29 20.26
N LEU A 157 -8.15 11.57 20.11
CA LEU A 157 -9.11 11.70 21.21
C LEU A 157 -9.09 10.46 22.10
N PHE A 158 -9.19 9.27 21.49
CA PHE A 158 -9.17 8.00 22.21
C PHE A 158 -7.77 7.50 22.56
N SER A 159 -6.69 8.18 22.13
CA SER A 159 -5.32 7.89 22.59
C SER A 159 -4.85 8.69 23.78
N TYR A 160 -5.20 9.96 23.82
CA TYR A 160 -4.58 10.90 24.75
C TYR A 160 -5.55 11.48 25.77
N LYS A 161 -6.84 11.56 25.42
CA LYS A 161 -7.86 12.16 26.29
C LYS A 161 -8.78 11.10 26.90
N PHE A 162 -9.11 10.06 26.13
CA PHE A 162 -9.94 8.92 26.51
C PHE A 162 -11.19 9.33 27.33
N PRO A 163 -12.18 10.01 26.70
CA PRO A 163 -13.32 10.57 27.41
C PRO A 163 -14.11 9.49 28.17
N ALA A 164 -14.50 9.79 29.42
CA ALA A 164 -15.30 8.87 30.24
C ALA A 164 -16.71 8.62 29.68
N SER A 165 -17.18 9.49 28.77
CA SER A 165 -18.44 9.29 28.04
C SER A 165 -18.35 8.21 26.95
N GLY A 166 -17.16 7.70 26.65
CA GLY A 166 -16.93 6.79 25.53
C GLY A 166 -17.16 7.45 24.16
N LEU A 167 -17.53 6.64 23.17
CA LEU A 167 -17.89 7.11 21.82
C LEU A 167 -19.21 7.86 21.86
N THR A 168 -19.22 9.07 21.29
CA THR A 168 -20.43 9.91 21.17
C THR A 168 -21.16 9.72 19.85
N LYS A 169 -20.55 9.00 18.91
CA LYS A 169 -21.09 8.64 17.59
C LYS A 169 -20.63 7.23 17.24
N ASP A 170 -21.42 6.54 16.44
CA ASP A 170 -21.03 5.24 15.91
C ASP A 170 -19.83 5.38 14.97
N PRO A 171 -18.85 4.47 15.02
CA PRO A 171 -17.72 4.49 14.10
C PRO A 171 -18.17 4.35 12.64
N ASP A 172 -17.64 5.18 11.75
CA ASP A 172 -17.95 5.12 10.31
C ASP A 172 -17.13 4.02 9.60
N PHE A 173 -17.51 2.77 9.85
CA PHE A 173 -16.86 1.60 9.28
C PHE A 173 -16.97 1.59 7.75
N GLU A 174 -18.17 1.74 7.20
CA GLU A 174 -18.42 1.67 5.75
C GLU A 174 -17.76 2.82 4.99
N GLY A 175 -17.77 4.04 5.56
CA GLY A 175 -17.03 5.17 5.00
C GLY A 175 -15.53 4.92 4.98
N THR A 176 -14.98 4.32 6.04
CA THR A 176 -13.57 3.94 6.11
C THR A 176 -13.21 2.85 5.11
N VAL A 177 -14.05 1.82 4.94
CA VAL A 177 -13.88 0.77 3.92
C VAL A 177 -13.86 1.40 2.53
N ASN A 178 -14.81 2.31 2.24
CA ASN A 178 -14.85 3.00 0.95
C ASN A 178 -13.59 3.85 0.71
N LEU A 179 -13.14 4.62 1.70
CA LEU A 179 -11.90 5.40 1.65
C LEU A 179 -10.68 4.51 1.35
N CYS A 180 -10.52 3.43 2.12
CA CYS A 180 -9.42 2.48 1.94
C CYS A 180 -9.46 1.87 0.53
N GLY A 181 -10.63 1.40 0.10
CA GLY A 181 -10.86 0.84 -1.23
C GLY A 181 -10.44 1.77 -2.37
N ILE A 182 -10.83 3.05 -2.33
CA ILE A 182 -10.40 4.04 -3.34
C ILE A 182 -8.87 4.19 -3.35
N LEU A 183 -8.25 4.28 -2.16
CA LEU A 183 -6.81 4.50 -2.03
C LEU A 183 -6.01 3.29 -2.54
N VAL A 184 -6.41 2.06 -2.21
CA VAL A 184 -5.72 0.84 -2.68
C VAL A 184 -5.94 0.59 -4.17
N GLU A 185 -7.12 0.88 -4.71
CA GLU A 185 -7.35 0.85 -6.16
C GLU A 185 -6.51 1.88 -6.92
N LEU A 186 -6.38 3.09 -6.36
CA LEU A 186 -5.50 4.10 -6.95
C LEU A 186 -4.03 3.69 -6.85
N ALA A 187 -3.63 3.02 -5.77
CA ALA A 187 -2.29 2.44 -5.64
C ALA A 187 -2.06 1.36 -6.70
N GLU A 188 -3.04 0.48 -6.95
CA GLU A 188 -2.94 -0.55 -7.98
C GLU A 188 -2.80 0.05 -9.38
N LEU A 189 -3.67 1.01 -9.72
CA LEU A 189 -3.56 1.74 -10.98
C LEU A 189 -2.18 2.37 -11.14
N THR A 190 -1.65 2.98 -10.08
CA THR A 190 -0.32 3.61 -10.08
C THR A 190 0.78 2.59 -10.32
N GLY A 191 0.77 1.47 -9.57
CA GLY A 191 1.72 0.37 -9.74
C GLY A 191 1.68 -0.22 -11.14
N ARG A 192 0.47 -0.45 -11.69
CA ARG A 192 0.29 -0.92 -13.06
C ARG A 192 0.83 0.07 -14.09
N ARG A 193 0.62 1.38 -13.90
CA ARG A 193 1.16 2.41 -14.80
C ARG A 193 2.69 2.46 -14.78
N VAL A 194 3.30 2.25 -13.63
CA VAL A 194 4.76 2.12 -13.49
C VAL A 194 5.25 0.87 -14.23
N GLN A 195 4.65 -0.29 -13.97
CA GLN A 195 4.97 -1.55 -14.65
C GLN A 195 4.84 -1.41 -16.17
N HIS A 196 3.72 -0.87 -16.65
CA HIS A 196 3.48 -0.67 -18.08
C HIS A 196 4.50 0.26 -18.74
N TYR A 197 4.93 1.32 -18.02
CA TYR A 197 5.99 2.19 -18.52
C TYR A 197 7.29 1.41 -18.72
N ILE A 198 7.66 0.54 -17.76
CA ILE A 198 8.87 -0.29 -17.86
C ILE A 198 8.76 -1.27 -19.04
N GLU A 199 7.64 -1.97 -19.15
CA GLU A 199 7.35 -2.91 -20.24
C GLU A 199 7.50 -2.25 -21.61
N LYS A 200 6.92 -1.06 -21.75
CA LYS A 200 6.89 -0.32 -23.02
C LYS A 200 8.22 0.32 -23.41
N HIS A 201 8.99 0.83 -22.44
CA HIS A 201 10.17 1.65 -22.72
C HIS A 201 11.50 0.93 -22.51
N PHE A 202 11.54 -0.14 -21.70
CA PHE A 202 12.77 -0.88 -21.39
C PHE A 202 12.71 -2.36 -21.75
N LEU A 203 11.53 -2.91 -22.07
CA LEU A 203 11.33 -4.34 -22.36
C LEU A 203 10.49 -4.60 -23.62
N SER A 204 10.44 -3.63 -24.54
CA SER A 204 9.58 -3.65 -25.75
C SER A 204 9.90 -4.77 -26.73
N ASP A 205 11.15 -5.20 -26.77
CA ASP A 205 11.68 -6.18 -27.73
C ASP A 205 12.63 -7.17 -27.04
N GLU A 206 12.93 -8.26 -27.75
CA GLU A 206 13.75 -9.36 -27.23
C GLU A 206 15.17 -8.94 -26.85
N LEU A 207 15.80 -8.07 -27.65
CA LEU A 207 17.16 -7.60 -27.38
C LEU A 207 17.18 -6.76 -26.10
N SER A 208 16.23 -5.83 -25.95
CA SER A 208 16.07 -5.02 -24.74
C SER A 208 15.87 -5.89 -23.49
N ARG A 209 15.08 -6.98 -23.59
CA ARG A 209 14.89 -7.95 -22.48
C ARG A 209 16.19 -8.68 -22.14
N ILE A 210 16.94 -9.14 -23.13
CA ILE A 210 18.23 -9.81 -22.90
C ILE A 210 19.22 -8.86 -22.22
N ILE A 211 19.29 -7.60 -22.67
CA ILE A 211 20.16 -6.59 -22.05
C ILE A 211 19.71 -6.32 -20.60
N ALA A 212 18.41 -6.16 -20.36
CA ALA A 212 17.85 -5.91 -19.04
C ALA A 212 18.27 -6.99 -18.01
N THR A 213 18.16 -8.28 -18.38
CA THR A 213 18.53 -9.41 -17.50
C THR A 213 20.00 -9.40 -17.07
N LYS A 214 20.89 -8.82 -17.88
CA LYS A 214 22.34 -8.74 -17.61
C LYS A 214 22.76 -7.42 -16.97
N THR A 215 21.87 -6.42 -16.96
CA THR A 215 22.17 -5.06 -16.52
C THR A 215 21.39 -4.71 -15.26
N TRP A 216 20.20 -4.13 -15.38
CA TRP A 216 19.46 -3.50 -14.29
C TRP A 216 18.45 -4.43 -13.59
N GLN A 217 18.11 -5.59 -14.17
CA GLN A 217 17.24 -6.59 -13.52
C GLN A 217 18.01 -7.49 -12.53
N VAL A 218 19.31 -7.25 -12.36
CA VAL A 218 20.10 -7.86 -11.28
C VAL A 218 19.88 -7.02 -10.02
N LEU A 219 19.33 -7.64 -8.98
CA LEU A 219 18.98 -6.91 -7.76
C LEU A 219 20.22 -6.49 -6.96
N ASP A 220 20.12 -5.32 -6.35
CA ASP A 220 21.05 -4.80 -5.36
C ASP A 220 20.66 -5.38 -3.99
N LEU A 221 21.44 -6.34 -3.49
CA LEU A 221 21.14 -7.03 -2.23
C LEU A 221 21.21 -6.10 -1.02
N ASP A 222 22.01 -5.04 -1.05
CA ASP A 222 22.09 -4.09 0.05
C ASP A 222 20.79 -3.28 0.14
N ILE A 223 20.22 -2.89 -1.00
CA ILE A 223 18.91 -2.23 -1.04
C ILE A 223 17.80 -3.21 -0.68
N ILE A 224 17.78 -4.41 -1.27
CA ILE A 224 16.77 -5.43 -0.94
C ILE A 224 16.81 -5.78 0.55
N SER A 225 17.99 -5.73 1.17
CA SER A 225 18.16 -6.06 2.58
C SER A 225 17.34 -5.18 3.55
N LYS A 226 16.99 -3.98 3.09
CA LYS A 226 16.19 -3.02 3.86
C LYS A 226 14.75 -3.48 4.11
N LEU A 227 14.28 -4.52 3.41
CA LEU A 227 12.94 -5.08 3.60
C LEU A 227 12.66 -5.62 5.00
N PHE A 228 13.68 -6.20 5.63
CA PHE A 228 13.54 -7.06 6.81
C PHE A 228 14.42 -6.61 7.97
N ILE A 229 15.31 -5.65 7.77
CA ILE A 229 16.11 -5.07 8.86
C ILE A 229 15.32 -3.90 9.45
N HIS A 230 14.73 -4.14 10.61
CA HIS A 230 14.06 -3.10 11.37
C HIS A 230 14.99 -2.58 12.46
N GLN A 231 15.36 -1.31 12.37
CA GLN A 231 16.10 -0.63 13.43
C GLN A 231 15.16 -0.32 14.60
N LYS A 232 15.35 -0.99 15.74
CA LYS A 232 14.71 -0.60 16.99
C LYS A 232 15.60 0.41 17.70
N LYS A 233 15.08 1.63 17.87
CA LYS A 233 15.70 2.64 18.75
C LYS A 233 15.64 2.12 20.18
N THR A 234 16.80 1.99 20.80
CA THR A 234 16.95 1.71 22.23
C THR A 234 16.97 3.01 23.02
N VAL A 235 16.99 2.91 24.36
CA VAL A 235 17.28 4.05 25.23
C VAL A 235 18.62 4.66 24.77
N LYS A 236 18.73 6.00 24.79
CA LYS A 236 19.98 6.70 24.46
C LYS A 236 21.13 5.99 25.17
N ASP A 237 22.13 5.56 24.40
CA ASP A 237 23.39 4.92 24.81
C ASP A 237 23.47 3.37 24.77
N GLU A 238 22.44 2.64 24.35
CA GLU A 238 22.49 1.14 24.25
C GLU A 238 22.74 0.57 22.83
N GLY A 239 23.04 1.42 21.84
CA GLY A 239 23.27 0.97 20.45
C GLY A 239 21.99 0.51 19.74
N GLU A 240 22.03 0.34 18.42
CA GLU A 240 20.86 -0.05 17.63
C GLU A 240 20.65 -1.57 17.69
N ILE A 241 19.45 -2.01 18.08
CA ILE A 241 19.06 -3.42 17.93
C ILE A 241 18.46 -3.60 16.54
N LEU A 242 19.10 -4.45 15.73
CA LEU A 242 18.55 -4.90 14.46
C LEU A 242 17.57 -6.04 14.74
N TRP A 243 16.28 -5.82 14.46
CA TRP A 243 15.29 -6.89 14.42
C TRP A 243 15.15 -7.37 12.98
N ILE A 244 15.37 -8.66 12.77
CA ILE A 244 15.20 -9.31 11.47
C ILE A 244 13.87 -10.06 11.51
N ASP A 245 12.97 -9.71 10.60
CA ASP A 245 11.75 -10.49 10.38
C ASP A 245 12.10 -11.72 9.52
N GLU A 246 11.96 -12.93 10.09
CA GLU A 246 12.34 -14.18 9.42
C GLU A 246 11.48 -14.48 8.18
N GLU A 247 10.20 -14.09 8.21
CA GLU A 247 9.28 -14.28 7.07
C GLU A 247 9.65 -13.35 5.90
N ASP A 248 9.88 -12.08 6.19
CA ASP A 248 10.39 -11.14 5.19
C ASP A 248 11.80 -11.56 4.70
N TRP A 249 12.65 -12.14 5.56
CA TRP A 249 13.95 -12.69 5.16
C TRP A 249 13.82 -13.85 4.17
N HIS A 250 12.93 -14.81 4.42
CA HIS A 250 12.68 -15.91 3.49
C HIS A 250 12.22 -15.42 2.12
N ARG A 251 11.42 -14.34 2.09
CA ARG A 251 10.91 -13.72 0.85
C ARG A 251 11.98 -13.03 0.03
N VAL A 252 13.09 -12.59 0.61
CA VAL A 252 14.22 -11.99 -0.14
C VAL A 252 14.79 -12.98 -1.15
N GLY A 253 14.94 -14.24 -0.72
CA GLY A 253 15.37 -15.30 -1.61
C GLY A 253 14.40 -15.50 -2.77
N TYR A 254 13.09 -15.42 -2.51
CA TYR A 254 12.07 -15.49 -3.55
C TYR A 254 12.15 -14.29 -4.51
N ILE A 255 12.15 -13.06 -3.98
CA ILE A 255 12.22 -11.81 -4.75
C ILE A 255 13.45 -11.82 -5.65
N ASN A 256 14.64 -12.14 -5.11
CA ASN A 256 15.87 -12.20 -5.88
C ASN A 256 15.82 -13.24 -7.03
N ARG A 257 15.17 -14.38 -6.81
CA ARG A 257 15.05 -15.42 -7.83
C ARG A 257 14.02 -15.07 -8.90
N LYS A 258 12.84 -14.58 -8.49
CA LYS A 258 11.62 -14.54 -9.32
C LYS A 258 11.21 -13.15 -9.79
N VAL A 259 11.45 -12.11 -8.99
CA VAL A 259 11.06 -10.74 -9.32
C VAL A 259 12.20 -10.06 -10.07
N LYS A 260 11.91 -9.57 -11.29
CA LYS A 260 12.93 -8.96 -12.17
C LYS A 260 12.79 -7.44 -12.28
N TYR A 261 11.59 -6.94 -12.08
CA TYR A 261 11.25 -5.52 -12.11
C TYR A 261 9.97 -5.30 -11.31
N PRO A 262 9.63 -4.04 -10.98
CA PRO A 262 8.42 -3.71 -10.23
C PRO A 262 7.17 -4.11 -11.01
N CYS A 263 6.30 -4.87 -10.37
CA CYS A 263 4.98 -5.22 -10.88
C CYS A 263 3.88 -4.48 -10.09
N SER A 264 2.66 -4.44 -10.61
CA SER A 264 1.52 -3.91 -9.85
C SER A 264 1.29 -4.72 -8.56
N ILE A 265 0.45 -4.22 -7.67
CA ILE A 265 0.19 -4.84 -6.37
C ILE A 265 -0.42 -6.23 -6.57
N ILE A 266 -1.37 -6.41 -7.47
CA ILE A 266 -1.97 -7.73 -7.72
C ILE A 266 -0.94 -8.76 -8.20
N PHE A 267 0.01 -8.34 -9.04
CA PHE A 267 1.09 -9.20 -9.54
C PHE A 267 2.24 -9.39 -8.54
N THR A 268 2.30 -8.57 -7.50
CA THR A 268 3.28 -8.70 -6.42
C THR A 268 2.76 -9.60 -5.31
N MET A 269 1.44 -9.64 -5.10
CA MET A 269 0.76 -10.45 -4.11
C MET A 269 0.70 -11.91 -4.57
N THR A 270 1.16 -12.84 -3.73
CA THR A 270 1.06 -14.29 -4.01
C THR A 270 0.28 -14.96 -2.90
N GLU A 271 -0.42 -16.05 -3.21
CA GLU A 271 -1.20 -16.85 -2.24
C GLU A 271 -0.41 -17.17 -0.96
N GLY A 272 0.81 -17.71 -1.06
CA GLY A 272 1.63 -17.98 0.12
C GLY A 272 1.99 -16.71 0.93
N MET A 273 2.15 -15.55 0.28
CA MET A 273 2.41 -14.29 0.98
C MET A 273 1.18 -13.81 1.75
N THR A 274 -0.01 -14.01 1.17
CA THR A 274 -1.31 -13.77 1.81
C THR A 274 -1.47 -14.68 3.03
N GLU A 275 -1.38 -16.00 2.86
CA GLU A 275 -1.58 -16.99 3.92
C GLU A 275 -0.64 -16.75 5.10
N ASP A 276 0.66 -16.60 4.85
CA ASP A 276 1.65 -16.30 5.88
C ASP A 276 1.32 -15.00 6.63
N PHE A 277 0.92 -13.94 5.91
CA PHE A 277 0.69 -12.63 6.50
C PHE A 277 -0.56 -12.62 7.39
N PHE A 278 -1.66 -13.19 6.94
CA PHE A 278 -2.92 -13.23 7.69
C PHE A 278 -2.87 -14.29 8.80
N GLY A 279 -2.32 -15.47 8.53
CA GLY A 279 -2.17 -16.56 9.49
C GLY A 279 -1.30 -16.23 10.71
N ALA A 280 -0.39 -15.25 10.58
CA ALA A 280 0.43 -14.76 11.70
C ALA A 280 -0.37 -14.09 12.83
N TRP A 281 -1.65 -13.76 12.63
CA TRP A 281 -2.48 -13.02 13.59
C TRP A 281 -3.53 -13.86 14.30
N CYS A 282 -3.45 -15.18 14.19
CA CYS A 282 -4.29 -16.12 14.92
C CYS A 282 -3.48 -17.24 15.57
N THR A 283 -4.05 -17.87 16.59
CA THR A 283 -3.49 -19.09 17.17
C THR A 283 -3.72 -20.28 16.25
N GLU A 284 -2.90 -21.33 16.36
CA GLU A 284 -3.02 -22.56 15.54
C GLU A 284 -4.41 -23.23 15.60
N THR A 285 -5.18 -22.94 16.65
CA THR A 285 -6.58 -23.36 16.78
C THR A 285 -7.46 -22.11 16.90
N ILE A 286 -8.38 -21.95 15.95
CA ILE A 286 -9.39 -20.88 15.92
C ILE A 286 -10.72 -21.48 16.37
N LYS A 287 -11.36 -20.90 17.39
CA LYS A 287 -12.75 -21.22 17.76
C LYS A 287 -13.70 -20.34 16.96
N GLU A 288 -14.96 -20.75 16.87
CA GLU A 288 -16.00 -20.02 16.13
C GLU A 288 -16.17 -18.56 16.60
N GLU A 289 -15.89 -18.30 17.88
CA GLU A 289 -16.03 -16.99 18.52
C GLU A 289 -14.77 -16.12 18.38
N ASP A 290 -13.65 -16.69 17.93
CA ASP A 290 -12.37 -15.97 17.85
C ASP A 290 -12.30 -15.11 16.58
N PHE A 291 -11.40 -14.12 16.58
CA PHE A 291 -11.08 -13.39 15.37
C PHE A 291 -10.45 -14.31 14.33
N ASN A 292 -11.06 -14.36 13.14
CA ASN A 292 -10.53 -15.09 11.99
C ASN A 292 -9.97 -14.08 10.95
N PRO A 293 -8.64 -14.05 10.72
CA PRO A 293 -8.02 -13.15 9.75
C PRO A 293 -8.39 -13.45 8.29
N ASP A 294 -8.98 -14.63 8.02
CA ASP A 294 -9.31 -15.13 6.68
C ASP A 294 -10.75 -14.83 6.25
N ARG A 295 -11.53 -14.18 7.10
CA ARG A 295 -12.99 -14.06 6.92
C ARG A 295 -13.40 -13.22 5.71
N ASP A 296 -12.65 -12.17 5.38
CA ASP A 296 -13.02 -11.21 4.34
C ASP A 296 -11.79 -10.50 3.75
N TRP A 297 -10.92 -11.26 3.09
CA TRP A 297 -9.74 -10.70 2.41
C TRP A 297 -10.12 -9.69 1.31
N ASN A 298 -11.32 -9.79 0.78
CA ASN A 298 -11.77 -9.02 -0.39
C ASN A 298 -12.49 -7.71 -0.04
N ILE A 299 -12.47 -7.28 1.22
CA ILE A 299 -13.19 -6.09 1.70
C ILE A 299 -12.80 -4.78 1.00
N ILE A 300 -11.55 -4.65 0.55
CA ILE A 300 -11.04 -3.46 -0.15
C ILE A 300 -10.21 -3.76 -1.41
N PHE A 301 -9.78 -5.01 -1.59
CA PHE A 301 -8.89 -5.42 -2.67
C PHE A 301 -9.09 -6.91 -2.95
N PRO A 302 -9.09 -7.38 -4.22
CA PRO A 302 -9.18 -8.79 -4.57
C PRO A 302 -7.87 -9.53 -4.23
N ILE A 303 -7.68 -9.87 -2.96
CA ILE A 303 -6.51 -10.61 -2.47
C ILE A 303 -6.64 -12.08 -2.91
N PRO A 304 -5.58 -12.69 -3.48
CA PRO A 304 -5.60 -14.06 -3.99
C PRO A 304 -5.67 -15.11 -2.89
#